data_AF-A0A4S1X8A7-F1
#
_entry.id   AF-A0A4S1X8A7-F1
#
_cell.length_a   1.000
_cell.length_b   1.000
_cell.length_c   1.000
_cell.angle_alpha   90.00
_cell.angle_beta   90.00
_cell.angle_gamma   90.00
#
_symmetry.space_group_name_H-M   'P 1'
#
loop_
_entity.id
_entity.type
_entity.pdbx_description
1 polymer ?
#
loop_
_entity_poly.entity_id
_entity_poly.type
_entity_poly.pdbx_seq_one_letter_code
_entity_poly.pdbx_strand_id
1 'polypeptide(L)' 'MTNVIQRLITAHRVLNREIRAELTRRLPDTARLAQLKKQRLAVKDRLFRLIPDAAEMRRVARTA' A
#
# COMPACT_ATOMS: atom_id res chain seq x y z
N MET A 1 11.66 13.52 12.29
CA MET A 1 11.89 12.35 11.40
C MET A 1 10.61 11.53 11.17
N THR A 2 9.44 12.18 11.00
CA THR A 2 8.12 11.49 11.00
C THR A 2 7.38 11.62 9.65
N ASN A 3 7.85 12.50 8.76
CA ASN A 3 7.13 12.91 7.55
C ASN A 3 7.18 11.83 6.44
N VAL A 4 8.32 11.14 6.28
CA VAL A 4 8.49 10.10 5.25
C VAL A 4 7.63 8.87 5.53
N ILE A 5 7.54 8.45 6.79
CA ILE A 5 6.72 7.31 7.23
C ILE A 5 5.23 7.62 7.02
N GLN A 6 4.78 8.80 7.42
CA GLN A 6 3.40 9.26 7.21
C GLN A 6 3.02 9.33 5.73
N ARG A 7 3.93 9.83 4.88
CA ARG A 7 3.73 9.83 3.42
C ARG A 7 3.62 8.41 2.84
N LEU A 8 4.44 7.48 3.30
CA LEU A 8 4.39 6.08 2.85
C LEU A 8 3.10 5.37 3.30
N ILE A 9 2.63 5.61 4.53
CA ILE A 9 1.35 5.09 5.01
C ILE A 9 0.19 5.65 4.19
N THR A 10 0.22 6.95 3.90
CA THR A 10 -0.81 7.62 3.10
C THR A 10 -0.84 7.06 1.67
N ALA A 11 0.33 6.91 1.04
CA ALA A 11 0.45 6.28 -0.27
C ALA A 11 -0.09 4.84 -0.26
N HIS A 12 0.20 4.07 0.79
CA HIS A 12 -0.30 2.71 0.93
C HIS A 12 -1.84 2.66 1.06
N ARG A 13 -2.44 3.60 1.79
CA ARG A 13 -3.91 3.73 1.91
C ARG A 13 -4.55 4.07 0.58
N VAL A 14 -3.99 5.02 -0.17
CA VAL A 14 -4.47 5.40 -1.50
C VAL A 14 -4.42 4.20 -2.44
N LEU A 15 -3.29 3.48 -2.48
CA LEU A 15 -3.12 2.29 -3.31
C LEU A 15 -4.14 1.19 -2.96
N ASN A 16 -4.37 0.90 -1.67
CA ASN A 16 -5.38 -0.10 -1.28
C ASN A 16 -6.81 0.36 -1.64
N ARG A 17 -7.11 1.65 -1.51
CA ARG A 17 -8.42 2.21 -1.91
C ARG A 17 -8.62 2.06 -3.42
N GLU A 18 -7.61 2.37 -4.22
CA GLU A 18 -7.66 2.20 -5.68
C GLU A 18 -7.78 0.73 -6.08
N ILE A 19 -7.06 -0.18 -5.42
CA ILE A 19 -7.19 -1.63 -5.65
C ILE A 19 -8.61 -2.09 -5.32
N ARG A 20 -9.18 -1.68 -4.18
CA ARG A 20 -10.55 -2.03 -3.81
C ARG A 20 -11.56 -1.47 -4.80
N ALA A 21 -11.41 -0.20 -5.21
CA ALA A 21 -12.27 0.45 -6.18
C ALA A 21 -12.24 -0.26 -7.55
N GLU A 22 -11.05 -0.65 -8.01
CA GLU A 22 -10.87 -1.39 -9.26
C GLU A 22 -11.45 -2.81 -9.16
N LEU A 23 -11.32 -3.48 -8.01
CA LEU A 23 -11.93 -4.80 -7.77
C LEU A 23 -13.46 -4.74 -7.72
N THR A 24 -14.05 -3.64 -7.28
CA THR A 24 -15.52 -3.44 -7.29
C THR A 24 -16.09 -3.03 -8.65
N ARG A 25 -15.26 -2.79 -9.67
CA ARG A 25 -15.74 -2.48 -11.02
C ARG A 25 -16.28 -3.74 -11.71
N ARG A 26 -17.34 -3.56 -12.51
CA ARG A 26 -17.95 -4.62 -13.33
C ARG A 26 -16.98 -5.23 -14.35
N LEU A 27 -16.01 -4.44 -14.83
CA LEU A 27 -14.92 -4.90 -15.69
C LEU A 27 -13.60 -4.43 -15.08
N PRO A 28 -12.99 -5.23 -14.19
CA PRO A 28 -11.72 -4.88 -13.58
C PRO A 28 -10.60 -4.95 -14.63
N ASP A 29 -9.85 -3.86 -14.77
CA ASP A 29 -8.65 -3.85 -15.60
C ASP A 29 -7.53 -4.59 -14.85
N THR A 30 -7.27 -5.83 -15.27
CA THR A 30 -6.28 -6.72 -14.65
C THR A 30 -4.85 -6.20 -14.81
N ALA A 31 -4.55 -5.46 -15.88
CA ALA A 31 -3.25 -4.84 -16.10
C ALA A 31 -3.05 -3.68 -15.10
N ARG A 32 -4.08 -2.84 -14.93
CA ARG A 32 -4.10 -1.78 -13.91
C ARG A 32 -4.00 -2.34 -12.49
N LEU A 33 -4.69 -3.45 -12.21
CA LEU A 33 -4.62 -4.17 -10.93
C LEU A 33 -3.22 -4.74 -10.66
N ALA A 34 -2.57 -5.31 -11.68
CA ALA A 34 -1.20 -5.80 -11.58
C ALA A 34 -0.21 -4.65 -11.31
N GLN A 35 -0.40 -3.51 -11.98
CA GLN A 35 0.41 -2.32 -11.77
C GLN A 35 0.25 -1.75 -10.35
N LEU A 36 -0.99 -1.64 -9.86
CA LEU A 36 -1.28 -1.21 -8.48
C LEU A 36 -0.69 -2.16 -7.44
N LYS A 37 -0.77 -3.48 -7.66
CA LYS A 37 -0.13 -4.48 -6.80
C LYS A 37 1.39 -4.35 -6.79
N LYS A 38 2.01 -4.08 -7.95
CA LYS A 38 3.46 -3.86 -8.08
C LYS A 38 3.91 -2.58 -7.36
N GLN A 39 3.14 -1.51 -7.47
CA GLN A 39 3.37 -0.28 -6.72
C GLN A 39 3.21 -0.49 -5.21
N ARG A 40 2.21 -1.26 -4.78
CA ARG A 40 2.03 -1.63 -3.37
C ARG A 40 3.23 -2.42 -2.84
N LEU A 41 3.78 -3.34 -3.63
CA LEU A 41 4.98 -4.10 -3.28
C LEU A 41 6.20 -3.18 -3.13
N ALA A 42 6.44 -2.29 -4.10
CA ALA A 42 7.54 -1.34 -4.04
C ALA A 42 7.45 -0.40 -2.82
N VAL A 43 6.24 0.06 -2.47
CA VAL A 43 6.01 0.87 -1.25
C VAL A 43 6.27 0.04 0.00
N LYS A 44 5.86 -1.23 0.03
CA LYS A 44 6.13 -2.15 1.14
C LYS A 44 7.64 -2.40 1.30
N ASP A 45 8.37 -2.63 0.22
CA ASP A 45 9.82 -2.84 0.24
C ASP A 45 10.56 -1.58 0.71
N ARG A 46 10.09 -0.41 0.29
CA ARG A 46 10.66 0.88 0.73
C ARG A 46 10.36 1.18 2.20
N LEU A 47 9.18 0.80 2.68
CA LEU A 47 8.84 0.83 4.11
C LEU A 47 9.71 -0.12 4.92
N PHE A 48 9.91 -1.35 4.45
CA PHE A 48 10.72 -2.35 5.14
C PHE A 48 12.19 -1.92 5.28
N ARG A 49 12.70 -1.21 4.27
CA ARG A 49 14.06 -0.65 4.28
C ARG A 49 14.22 0.56 5.21
N LEU A 50 13.12 1.26 5.52
CA LEU A 50 13.12 2.47 6.35
C LEU A 50 12.67 2.22 7.79
N ILE A 51 11.84 1.19 8.00
CA ILE A 51 11.25 0.80 9.28
C ILE A 51 11.56 -0.70 9.48
N PRO A 52 12.65 -1.04 10.20
CA PRO A 52 12.93 -2.43 10.57
C PRO A 52 11.90 -2.98 11.57
N ASP A 53 11.06 -2.12 12.17
CA ASP A 53 10.07 -2.50 13.16
C ASP A 53 8.80 -3.07 12.52
N ALA A 54 8.85 -4.37 12.23
CA ALA A 54 7.74 -5.14 11.69
C ALA A 54 6.47 -5.11 12.55
N ALA A 55 6.57 -4.70 13.83
CA ALA A 55 5.42 -4.58 14.72
C ALA A 55 4.51 -3.41 14.34
N GLU A 56 5.08 -2.27 13.98
CA GLU A 56 4.32 -1.08 13.50
C GLU A 56 3.64 -1.40 12.16
N MET A 57 4.32 -2.16 11.29
CA MET A 57 3.76 -2.60 10.01
C MET A 57 2.57 -3.56 10.19
N ARG A 58 2.62 -4.46 11.18
CA ARG A 58 1.49 -5.33 11.55
C ARG A 58 0.33 -4.57 12.19
N ARG A 59 0.57 -3.45 12.87
CA ARG A 59 -0.50 -2.57 13.36
C ARG A 59 -1.21 -1.90 12.19
N VAL A 60 -0.46 -1.26 11.29
CA VAL A 60 -1.03 -0.60 10.10
C VAL A 60 -1.80 -1.57 9.21
N ALA A 61 -1.32 -2.81 9.05
CA ALA A 61 -2.00 -3.84 8.26
C ALA A 61 -3.27 -4.39 8.92
N ARG A 62 -3.39 -4.34 10.25
CA ARG A 62 -4.59 -4.80 10.99
C ARG A 62 -5.71 -3.76 11.05
N THR A 63 -5.39 -2.48 10.90
CA THR A 63 -6.37 -1.39 10.92
C THR A 63 -6.94 -1.05 9.54
N ALA A 64 -6.71 -1.88 8.51
CA ALA A 64 -7.09 -1.64 7.11
C ALA A 64 -8.07 -2.67 6.56
#